data_AF-A0AAV0JP22-F1
#
_entry.id   AF-A0AAV0JP22-F1
#
_cell.length_a   1.000
_cell.length_b   1.000
_cell.length_c   1.000
_cell.angle_alpha   90.00
_cell.angle_beta   90.00
_cell.angle_gamma   90.00
#
_symmetry.space_group_name_H-M   'P 1'
#
loop_
_entity.id
_entity.type
_entity.pdbx_description
1 polymer ?
#
loop_
_entity_poly.entity_id
_entity_poly.type
_entity_poly.pdbx_seq_one_letter_code
_entity_poly.pdbx_strand_id
1 'polypeptide(L)'
;MGVVYYITIFIFIEDWVGLATSAGTLNAVIFTFMAALSLFSFAVSVLTDPGYVPSSSAPDVERCLMLRSQSSQLRQCEKCARYKPPRAHHCRVCRVCVLRMDHHCLWINNCVGYWNYKAFIVLVFYATAASIYSTVSLICIS
;
A
#
# COMPACT_ATOMS: atom_id res chain seq x y z
N MET A 1 33.05 17.11 4.41
CA MET A 1 31.82 16.56 3.81
C MET A 1 30.59 16.79 4.68
N GLY A 2 30.59 16.46 5.98
CA GLY A 2 29.42 16.70 6.85
C GLY A 2 29.03 18.17 7.07
N VAL A 3 30.00 19.08 7.22
CA VAL A 3 29.72 20.51 7.45
C VAL A 3 29.14 21.20 6.21
N VAL A 4 29.67 20.90 5.02
CA VAL A 4 29.13 21.43 3.77
C VAL A 4 27.72 20.92 3.56
N TYR A 5 27.46 19.62 3.76
CA TYR A 5 26.12 19.02 3.69
C TYR A 5 25.14 19.67 4.67
N TYR A 6 25.56 19.89 5.92
CA TYR A 6 24.74 20.55 6.94
C TYR A 6 24.40 22.00 6.57
N ILE A 7 25.38 22.77 6.11
CA ILE A 7 25.18 24.16 5.67
C ILE A 7 24.27 24.22 4.44
N THR A 8 24.49 23.37 3.42
CA THR A 8 23.67 23.33 2.21
C THR A 8 22.24 22.85 2.46
N ILE A 9 22.01 21.98 3.45
CA ILE A 9 20.67 21.44 3.71
C ILE A 9 19.90 22.25 4.74
N PHE A 10 20.51 22.80 5.78
CA PHE A 10 19.74 23.46 6.83
C PHE A 10 19.66 24.98 6.67
N ILE A 11 20.72 25.62 6.14
CA ILE A 11 20.71 27.08 5.96
C ILE A 11 20.03 27.45 4.63
N PHE A 12 20.43 26.80 3.54
CA PHE A 12 19.85 27.14 2.23
C PHE A 12 18.42 26.63 2.04
N ILE A 13 17.97 25.56 2.71
CA ILE A 13 16.60 25.06 2.53
C ILE A 13 15.56 25.92 3.26
N GLU A 14 15.92 26.55 4.38
CA GLU A 14 15.00 27.46 5.08
C GLU A 14 14.73 28.70 4.23
N ASP A 15 15.78 29.23 3.60
CA ASP A 15 15.69 30.36 2.67
C ASP A 15 15.03 29.96 1.34
N TRP A 16 15.36 28.77 0.80
CA TRP A 16 14.83 28.30 -0.49
C TRP A 16 13.38 27.82 -0.44
N VAL A 17 12.94 27.25 0.68
CA VAL A 17 11.53 26.90 0.94
C VAL A 17 10.76 28.09 1.52
N GLY A 18 11.47 29.15 1.91
CA GLY A 18 10.88 30.37 2.48
C GLY A 18 10.16 30.09 3.79
N LEU A 19 10.70 29.21 4.64
CA LEU A 19 10.06 28.79 5.91
C LEU A 19 9.81 29.96 6.85
N ALA A 20 10.61 31.03 6.77
CA ALA A 20 10.41 32.28 7.50
C ALA A 20 9.13 33.04 7.09
N THR A 21 8.52 32.70 5.95
CA THR A 21 7.26 33.29 5.48
C THR A 21 6.06 32.46 5.92
N SER A 22 4.91 33.12 6.13
CA SER A 22 3.66 32.43 6.45
C SER A 22 3.22 31.46 5.35
N ALA A 23 3.46 31.80 4.08
CA ALA A 23 3.18 30.93 2.94
C ALA A 23 4.07 29.68 2.91
N GLY A 24 5.39 29.84 3.14
CA GLY A 24 6.32 28.71 3.23
C GLY A 24 6.02 27.79 4.40
N THR A 25 5.71 28.36 5.57
CA THR A 25 5.27 27.58 6.75
C THR A 25 3.99 26.80 6.45
N LEU A 26 2.99 27.43 5.83
CA LEU A 26 1.74 26.75 5.45
C LEU A 26 2.00 25.59 4.49
N ASN A 27 2.84 25.80 3.47
CA ASN A 27 3.19 24.75 2.53
C ASN A 27 3.90 23.56 3.21
N ALA A 28 4.80 23.85 4.15
CA ALA A 28 5.49 22.82 4.93
C ALA A 28 4.52 22.02 5.82
N VAL A 29 3.54 22.69 6.46
CA VAL A 29 2.51 22.01 7.26
C VAL A 29 1.65 21.10 6.39
N ILE A 30 1.18 21.58 5.23
CA ILE A 30 0.36 20.81 4.29
C ILE A 30 1.14 19.59 3.77
N PHE A 31 2.38 19.78 3.33
CA PHE A 31 3.22 18.69 2.86
C PHE A 31 3.48 17.66 3.97
N THR A 32 3.83 18.12 5.18
CA THR A 32 4.08 17.25 6.33
C THR A 32 2.84 16.43 6.69
N PHE A 33 1.65 17.03 6.63
CA PHE A 33 0.40 16.34 6.87
C PHE A 33 0.14 15.24 5.83
N MET A 34 0.29 15.53 4.54
CA MET A 34 0.14 14.53 3.48
C MET A 34 1.17 13.41 3.59
N ALA A 35 2.43 13.75 3.91
CA ALA A 35 3.49 12.79 4.14
C ALA A 35 3.18 11.88 5.34
N ALA A 36 2.66 12.42 6.44
CA ALA A 36 2.25 11.64 7.60
C ALA A 36 1.12 10.66 7.27
N LEU A 37 0.11 11.08 6.50
CA LEU A 37 -0.96 10.19 6.04
C LEU A 37 -0.46 9.09 5.11
N SER A 38 0.49 9.42 4.22
CA SER A 38 1.16 8.46 3.35
C SER A 38 1.94 7.42 4.16
N LEU A 39 2.77 7.87 5.12
CA LEU A 39 3.54 6.99 6.00
C LEU A 39 2.67 6.10 6.87
N PHE A 40 1.59 6.65 7.43
CA PHE A 40 0.62 5.86 8.19
C PHE A 40 -0.02 4.78 7.30
N SER A 41 -0.46 5.15 6.10
CA SER A 41 -1.07 4.20 5.15
C SER A 41 -0.06 3.15 4.70
N PHE A 42 1.19 3.52 4.49
CA PHE A 42 2.29 2.60 4.20
C PHE A 42 2.48 1.60 5.33
N ALA A 43 2.56 2.06 6.58
CA ALA A 43 2.69 1.19 7.74
C ALA A 43 1.51 0.20 7.82
N VAL A 44 0.27 0.67 7.61
CA VAL A 44 -0.90 -0.20 7.57
C VAL A 44 -0.79 -1.22 6.42
N SER A 45 -0.41 -0.81 5.21
CA SER A 45 -0.24 -1.73 4.07
C SER A 45 0.81 -2.82 4.30
N VAL A 46 1.93 -2.47 4.95
CA VAL A 46 3.03 -3.39 5.27
C VAL A 46 2.61 -4.36 6.38
N LEU A 47 2.05 -3.84 7.47
CA LEU A 47 1.83 -4.60 8.71
C LEU A 47 0.52 -5.38 8.72
N THR A 48 -0.45 -5.03 7.88
CA THR A 48 -1.74 -5.72 7.82
C THR A 48 -1.64 -7.02 7.04
N ASP A 49 -2.22 -8.09 7.60
CA ASP A 49 -2.39 -9.35 6.89
C ASP A 49 -3.18 -9.11 5.58
N PRO A 50 -2.70 -9.54 4.41
CA PRO A 50 -3.38 -9.27 3.14
C PRO A 50 -4.65 -10.13 2.95
N GLY A 51 -4.88 -11.11 3.82
CA GLY A 51 -5.94 -12.10 3.76
C GLY A 51 -5.43 -13.47 3.37
N TYR A 52 -4.52 -14.04 4.14
CA TYR A 52 -4.09 -15.41 3.88
C TYR A 52 -5.26 -16.39 4.07
N VAL A 53 -5.37 -17.35 3.15
CA VAL A 53 -6.42 -18.40 3.21
C VAL A 53 -6.03 -19.42 4.27
N PRO A 54 -6.80 -19.59 5.35
CA PRO A 54 -6.42 -20.47 6.44
C PRO A 54 -6.48 -21.95 6.06
N SER A 55 -5.61 -22.72 6.74
CA SER A 55 -5.93 -24.06 7.29
C SER A 55 -7.17 -24.79 6.82
N SER A 56 -8.23 -24.36 7.47
CA SER A 56 -9.50 -25.02 7.68
C SER A 56 -10.59 -24.48 6.78
N SER A 57 -10.25 -23.65 5.78
CA SER A 57 -11.21 -23.15 4.81
C SER A 57 -11.67 -24.26 3.88
N ALA A 58 -12.42 -25.23 4.41
CA ALA A 58 -13.20 -26.16 3.63
C ALA A 58 -14.50 -25.46 3.20
N PRO A 59 -14.96 -25.64 1.95
CA PRO A 59 -16.28 -25.21 1.56
C PRO A 59 -17.32 -25.98 2.39
N ASP A 60 -18.31 -25.26 2.90
CA ASP A 60 -19.49 -25.82 3.52
C ASP A 60 -20.26 -26.72 2.52
N VAL A 61 -20.90 -27.76 3.03
CA VAL A 61 -21.58 -28.78 2.21
C VAL A 61 -22.65 -28.15 1.32
N GLU A 62 -23.37 -27.16 1.83
CA GLU A 62 -24.41 -26.43 1.10
C GLU A 62 -23.84 -25.64 -0.08
N ARG A 63 -22.72 -24.94 0.12
CA ARG A 63 -22.00 -24.26 -0.96
C ARG A 63 -21.41 -25.24 -1.97
N CYS A 64 -20.93 -26.41 -1.55
CA CYS A 64 -20.53 -27.47 -2.47
C CYS A 64 -21.69 -27.92 -3.36
N LEU A 65 -22.89 -28.08 -2.81
CA LEU A 65 -24.09 -28.48 -3.56
C LEU A 65 -24.51 -27.40 -4.56
N MET A 66 -24.51 -26.12 -4.16
CA MET A 66 -24.80 -25.01 -5.08
C MET A 66 -23.74 -24.86 -6.18
N LEU A 67 -22.46 -25.04 -5.87
CA LEU A 67 -21.39 -24.97 -6.86
C LEU A 67 -21.41 -26.16 -7.84
N ARG A 68 -21.86 -27.35 -7.38
CA ARG A 68 -22.08 -28.53 -8.23
C ARG A 68 -23.27 -28.35 -9.17
N SER A 69 -24.34 -27.67 -8.75
CA SER A 69 -25.49 -27.39 -9.64
C SER A 69 -25.16 -26.33 -10.70
N GLN A 70 -24.22 -25.41 -10.43
CA GLN A 70 -23.79 -24.38 -11.37
C GLN A 70 -22.55 -24.71 -12.22
N SER A 71 -22.07 -25.96 -12.27
CA SER A 71 -20.84 -26.34 -13.01
C SER A 71 -19.56 -25.59 -12.60
N SER A 72 -19.60 -24.77 -11.55
CA SER A 72 -18.42 -24.09 -11.03
C SER A 72 -17.58 -25.09 -10.24
N GLN A 73 -16.58 -25.67 -10.91
CA GLN A 73 -15.66 -26.59 -10.28
C GLN A 73 -15.02 -25.94 -9.04
N LEU A 74 -15.07 -26.66 -7.91
CA LEU A 74 -14.37 -26.30 -6.69
C LEU A 74 -12.88 -26.20 -7.03
N ARG A 75 -12.37 -24.98 -7.15
CA ARG A 75 -10.97 -24.77 -7.52
C ARG A 75 -10.11 -25.10 -6.30
N GLN A 76 -9.10 -25.93 -6.52
CA GLN A 76 -8.04 -26.16 -5.54
C GLN A 76 -6.76 -25.47 -6.01
N CYS A 77 -5.90 -25.13 -5.06
CA CYS A 77 -4.54 -24.71 -5.35
C CYS A 77 -3.63 -25.93 -5.27
N GLU A 78 -3.03 -26.33 -6.40
CA GLU A 78 -2.08 -27.44 -6.47
C GLU A 78 -0.89 -27.24 -5.53
N LYS A 79 -0.35 -26.01 -5.46
CA LYS A 79 0.82 -25.67 -4.64
C LYS A 79 0.56 -25.69 -3.14
N CYS A 80 -0.65 -25.31 -2.73
CA CYS A 80 -1.05 -25.33 -1.31
C CYS A 80 -1.80 -26.61 -0.92
N ALA A 81 -2.10 -27.49 -1.89
CA ALA A 81 -2.92 -28.69 -1.73
C ALA A 81 -4.22 -28.45 -0.94
N ARG A 82 -4.90 -27.32 -1.20
CA ARG A 82 -6.08 -26.89 -0.44
C ARG A 82 -7.11 -26.21 -1.33
N TYR A 83 -8.36 -26.18 -0.85
CA TYR A 83 -9.42 -25.38 -1.44
C TYR A 83 -8.98 -23.93 -1.65
N LYS A 84 -9.31 -23.40 -2.83
CA LYS A 84 -9.02 -22.03 -3.24
C LYS A 84 -10.35 -21.28 -3.30
N PRO A 85 -10.65 -20.44 -2.29
CA PRO A 85 -11.86 -19.63 -2.31
C PRO A 85 -11.99 -18.80 -3.60
N PRO A 86 -13.22 -18.41 -4.00
CA PRO A 86 -13.41 -17.56 -5.16
C PRO A 86 -12.57 -16.28 -5.07
N ARG A 87 -11.94 -15.90 -6.18
CA ARG A 87 -11.05 -14.73 -6.30
C ARG A 87 -9.77 -14.79 -5.46
N ALA A 88 -9.48 -15.87 -4.73
CA ALA A 88 -8.17 -16.05 -4.12
C ALA A 88 -7.14 -16.40 -5.20
N HIS A 89 -5.88 -16.00 -5.05
CA HIS A 89 -4.79 -16.43 -5.93
C HIS A 89 -3.56 -16.83 -5.11
N HIS A 90 -2.77 -17.76 -5.64
CA HIS A 90 -1.54 -18.20 -4.99
C HIS A 90 -0.41 -17.22 -5.32
N CYS A 91 0.13 -16.56 -4.30
CA CYS A 91 1.32 -15.74 -4.44
C CYS A 91 2.56 -16.64 -4.45
N ARG A 92 3.35 -16.59 -5.53
CA ARG A 92 4.60 -17.38 -5.64
C ARG A 92 5.68 -16.90 -4.67
N VAL A 93 5.68 -15.61 -4.33
CA VAL A 93 6.67 -15.00 -3.43
C VAL A 93 6.34 -15.34 -1.97
N CYS A 94 5.11 -15.08 -1.53
CA CYS A 94 4.65 -15.42 -0.17
C CYS A 94 4.38 -16.92 0.02
N ARG A 95 4.31 -17.71 -1.07
CA ARG A 95 4.04 -19.16 -1.09
C ARG A 95 2.73 -19.58 -0.40
N VAL A 96 1.73 -18.71 -0.46
CA VAL A 96 0.43 -18.89 0.18
C VAL A 96 -0.68 -18.31 -0.70
N CYS A 97 -1.89 -18.85 -0.57
CA CYS A 97 -3.08 -18.27 -1.20
C CYS A 97 -3.54 -17.03 -0.43
N VAL A 98 -3.78 -15.94 -1.16
CA VAL A 98 -4.28 -14.67 -0.63
C VAL A 98 -5.69 -14.43 -1.18
N LEU A 99 -6.62 -14.04 -0.30
CA LEU A 99 -8.00 -13.68 -0.60
C LEU A 99 -8.05 -12.41 -1.42
N ARG A 100 -8.83 -12.45 -2.53
CA ARG A 100 -8.96 -11.33 -3.47
C ARG A 100 -7.60 -10.68 -3.80
N MET A 101 -6.59 -11.53 -3.99
CA MET A 101 -5.23 -11.10 -4.28
C MET A 101 -5.24 -10.24 -5.54
N ASP A 102 -4.63 -9.06 -5.43
CA ASP A 102 -4.33 -8.22 -6.58
C ASP A 102 -2.92 -8.54 -7.09
N HIS A 103 -1.89 -8.22 -6.29
CA HIS A 103 -0.50 -8.54 -6.62
C HIS A 103 0.37 -8.71 -5.37
N HIS A 104 1.61 -9.16 -5.56
CA HIS A 104 2.65 -9.05 -4.55
C HIS A 104 3.44 -7.78 -4.81
N CYS A 105 3.45 -6.85 -3.84
CA CYS A 105 4.08 -5.56 -3.99
C CYS A 105 5.44 -5.56 -3.30
N LEU A 106 6.49 -5.40 -4.10
CA LEU A 106 7.87 -5.37 -3.63
C LEU A 106 8.13 -4.16 -2.71
N TRP A 107 7.44 -3.05 -2.95
CA TRP A 107 7.65 -1.79 -2.22
C TRP A 107 7.18 -1.85 -0.77
N ILE A 108 6.10 -2.58 -0.49
CA ILE A 108 5.60 -2.82 0.87
C ILE A 108 6.06 -4.17 1.42
N ASN A 109 6.82 -4.95 0.63
CA ASN A 109 7.23 -6.33 0.93
C ASN A 109 6.08 -7.21 1.45
N ASN A 110 4.89 -7.05 0.86
CA ASN A 110 3.67 -7.74 1.27
C ASN A 110 2.74 -7.90 0.06
N CYS A 111 1.81 -8.85 0.14
CA CYS A 111 0.73 -8.93 -0.84
C CYS A 111 -0.26 -7.77 -0.66
N VAL A 112 -0.84 -7.32 -1.76
CA VAL A 112 -2.04 -6.49 -1.74
C VAL A 112 -3.22 -7.44 -1.95
N GLY A 113 -4.04 -7.60 -0.92
CA GLY A 113 -5.18 -8.50 -0.90
C GLY A 113 -6.37 -7.88 -0.18
N TYR A 114 -7.37 -8.70 0.13
CA TYR A 114 -8.67 -8.24 0.61
C TYR A 114 -8.60 -7.24 1.77
N TRP A 115 -7.79 -7.49 2.81
CA TRP A 115 -7.81 -6.70 4.04
C TRP A 115 -6.96 -5.44 3.99
N ASN A 116 -5.89 -5.40 3.18
CA ASN A 116 -5.02 -4.23 3.07
C ASN A 116 -5.20 -3.44 1.77
N TYR A 117 -6.09 -3.87 0.86
CA TYR A 117 -6.36 -3.19 -0.43
C TYR A 117 -6.68 -1.71 -0.25
N LYS A 118 -7.58 -1.35 0.68
CA LYS A 118 -7.98 0.04 0.90
C LYS A 118 -6.80 0.90 1.35
N ALA A 119 -6.01 0.41 2.32
CA ALA A 119 -4.83 1.11 2.81
C ALA A 119 -3.81 1.34 1.68
N PHE A 120 -3.62 0.34 0.80
CA PHE A 120 -2.72 0.45 -0.34
C PHE A 120 -3.18 1.52 -1.35
N ILE A 121 -4.47 1.59 -1.66
CA ILE A 121 -5.00 2.64 -2.55
C ILE A 121 -4.85 4.03 -1.94
N VAL A 122 -5.12 4.17 -0.63
CA VAL A 122 -4.95 5.43 0.09
C VAL A 122 -3.48 5.86 0.14
N LEU A 123 -2.55 4.92 0.33
CA LEU A 123 -1.11 5.16 0.22
C LEU A 123 -0.75 5.73 -1.16
N VAL A 124 -1.16 5.08 -2.24
CA VAL A 124 -0.84 5.53 -3.61
C VAL A 124 -1.42 6.93 -3.86
N PHE A 125 -2.64 7.20 -3.40
CA PHE A 125 -3.25 8.51 -3.51
C PHE A 125 -2.43 9.60 -2.80
N TYR A 126 -2.14 9.45 -1.50
CA TYR A 126 -1.40 10.47 -0.75
C TYR A 126 0.05 10.61 -1.22
N ALA A 127 0.72 9.52 -1.59
CA ALA A 127 2.06 9.58 -2.17
C ALA A 127 2.08 10.37 -3.49
N THR A 128 1.09 10.13 -4.37
CA THR A 128 0.97 10.85 -5.65
C THR A 128 0.61 12.31 -5.42
N ALA A 129 -0.36 12.60 -4.56
CA ALA A 129 -0.77 13.96 -4.22
C ALA A 129 0.38 14.76 -3.60
N ALA A 130 1.11 14.18 -2.65
CA ALA A 130 2.28 14.82 -2.04
C ALA A 130 3.39 15.09 -3.07
N SER A 131 3.61 14.17 -4.02
CA SER A 131 4.62 14.33 -5.08
C SER A 131 4.25 15.46 -6.05
N ILE A 132 2.98 15.52 -6.49
CA ILE A 132 2.48 16.60 -7.34
C ILE A 132 2.57 17.93 -6.59
N TYR A 133 2.10 17.97 -5.34
CA TYR A 133 2.15 19.16 -4.50
C TYR A 133 3.59 19.67 -4.35
N SER A 134 4.53 18.80 -3.98
CA SER A 134 5.95 19.15 -3.87
C SER A 134 6.51 19.69 -5.19
N THR A 135 6.18 19.07 -6.32
CA THR A 135 6.63 19.53 -7.64
C THR A 135 6.10 20.93 -7.95
N VAL A 136 4.81 21.18 -7.72
CA VAL A 136 4.19 22.49 -7.93
C VAL A 136 4.79 23.54 -6.99
N SER A 137 4.97 23.22 -5.71
CA SER A 137 5.60 24.12 -4.75
C SER A 137 7.02 24.49 -5.18
N LEU A 138 7.83 23.53 -5.63
CA LEU A 138 9.17 23.80 -6.12
C LEU A 138 9.16 24.71 -7.35
N ILE A 139 8.24 24.50 -8.31
CA ILE A 139 8.15 25.33 -9.52
C ILE A 139 7.63 26.74 -9.22
N CYS A 140 6.68 26.90 -8.30
CA CYS A 140 6.05 28.18 -8.02
C CYS A 140 6.80 29.04 -6.98
N ILE A 141 7.69 28.43 -6.17
CA ILE A 141 8.53 29.13 -5.19
C ILE A 141 9.92 29.45 -5.78
N SER A 142 10.37 28.71 -6.81
CA SER A 142 11.56 29.05 -7.62
C SER A 142 11.27 30.17 -8.62
#